data_AF-A0AAV2E1X9-F1
#
_entry.id   AF-A0AAV2E1X9-F1
#
_cell.length_a   1.000
_cell.length_b   1.000
_cell.length_c   1.000
_cell.angle_alpha   90.00
_cell.angle_beta   90.00
_cell.angle_gamma   90.00
#
_symmetry.space_group_name_H-M   'P 1'
#
loop_
_entity.id
_entity.type
_entity.pdbx_description
1 polymer ?
#
loop_
_entity_poly.entity_id
_entity_poly.type
_entity_poly.pdbx_seq_one_letter_code
_entity_poly.pdbx_strand_id
1 'polypeptide(L)'
;MVQKLAWSDSRPTLQKVFTSRRSEAVLRTIHTGALIKKRQIEDYFIPIGLVENSGRCNKNESDEKVLPNRKLIDGSGSNVRGKLLIPNVIGVQWLIVELIKRSVIADIAKGGRSL
;
A
#
# COMPACT_ATOMS: atom_id res chain seq x y z
N MET A 1 -27.13 -2.18 17.84
CA MET A 1 -25.76 -2.62 18.15
C MET A 1 -25.25 -3.42 16.96
N VAL A 2 -24.65 -2.77 15.96
CA VAL A 2 -24.18 -3.43 14.72
C VAL A 2 -22.70 -3.13 14.58
N GLN A 3 -21.90 -4.20 14.61
CA GLN A 3 -20.47 -4.21 14.31
C GLN A 3 -20.20 -3.47 13.00
N LYS A 4 -19.60 -2.29 13.10
CA LYS A 4 -19.14 -1.50 11.95
C LYS A 4 -17.71 -1.01 12.19
N LEU A 5 -16.83 -1.94 12.59
CA LEU A 5 -15.44 -1.64 13.01
C LEU A 5 -14.37 -2.54 12.38
N ALA A 6 -14.59 -3.15 11.21
CA ALA A 6 -13.56 -4.02 10.61
C ALA A 6 -13.46 -3.98 9.08
N TRP A 7 -13.86 -2.89 8.43
CA TRP A 7 -13.76 -2.76 6.97
C TRP A 7 -12.92 -1.54 6.57
N SER A 8 -11.68 -1.44 7.08
CA SER A 8 -10.76 -0.37 6.68
C SER A 8 -9.33 -0.81 6.42
N ASP A 9 -9.00 -2.10 6.37
CA ASP A 9 -7.61 -2.49 6.15
C ASP A 9 -7.44 -3.96 5.75
N SER A 10 -7.43 -4.30 4.45
CA SER A 10 -6.82 -5.55 3.95
C SER A 10 -6.79 -5.65 2.42
N ARG A 11 -6.02 -4.79 1.74
CA ARG A 11 -5.38 -5.23 0.49
C ARG A 11 -4.00 -5.78 0.87
N PRO A 12 -3.69 -7.08 0.62
CA PRO A 12 -2.38 -7.60 0.92
C PRO A 12 -1.35 -6.83 0.09
N THR A 13 -0.37 -6.22 0.77
CA THR A 13 0.72 -5.49 0.12
C THR A 13 1.45 -6.43 -0.84
N LEU A 14 1.90 -5.91 -2.00
CA LEU A 14 2.61 -6.69 -3.03
C LEU A 14 3.76 -7.52 -2.44
N GLN A 15 4.48 -6.98 -1.46
CA GLN A 15 5.57 -7.67 -0.77
C GLN A 15 5.13 -8.90 0.02
N LYS A 16 3.96 -8.87 0.66
CA LYS A 16 3.40 -10.04 1.36
C LYS A 16 3.02 -11.13 0.36
N VAL A 17 2.43 -10.72 -0.76
CA VAL A 17 2.08 -11.64 -1.85
C VAL A 17 3.35 -12.29 -2.44
N PHE A 18 4.35 -11.48 -2.75
CA PHE A 18 5.64 -11.97 -3.28
C PHE A 18 6.33 -12.92 -2.30
N THR A 19 6.43 -12.54 -1.03
CA THR A 19 7.08 -13.35 0.01
C THR A 19 6.37 -14.68 0.18
N SER A 20 5.04 -14.67 0.26
CA SER A 20 4.22 -15.89 0.39
C SER A 20 4.36 -16.81 -0.83
N ARG A 21 4.32 -16.25 -2.05
CA ARG A 21 4.50 -17.05 -3.28
C ARG A 21 5.88 -17.66 -3.38
N ARG A 22 6.92 -16.89 -3.04
CA ARG A 22 8.30 -17.37 -3.04
C ARG A 22 8.52 -18.47 -1.99
N SER A 23 8.05 -18.25 -0.77
CA SER A 23 8.23 -19.21 0.32
C SER A 23 7.47 -20.51 0.07
N GLU A 24 6.26 -20.42 -0.47
CA GLU A 24 5.47 -21.60 -0.85
C GLU A 24 6.17 -22.42 -1.94
N ALA A 25 6.70 -21.76 -2.98
CA ALA A 25 7.42 -22.45 -4.05
C ALA A 25 8.66 -23.18 -3.53
N VAL A 26 9.45 -22.54 -2.67
CA VAL A 26 10.65 -23.14 -2.06
C VAL A 26 10.28 -24.32 -1.15
N LEU A 27 9.26 -24.17 -0.30
CA LEU A 27 8.80 -25.26 0.56
C LEU A 27 8.33 -26.47 -0.25
N ARG A 28 7.61 -26.26 -1.35
CA ARG A 28 7.19 -27.35 -2.25
C ARG A 28 8.38 -28.12 -2.82
N THR A 29 9.45 -27.42 -3.22
CA THR A 29 10.70 -28.06 -3.67
C THR A 29 11.36 -28.84 -2.55
N ILE A 30 11.42 -28.30 -1.33
CA ILE A 30 11.99 -28.99 -0.15
C ILE A 30 11.20 -30.25 0.16
N HIS A 31 9.86 -30.18 0.23
CA HIS A 31 9.02 -31.35 0.51
C HIS A 31 9.17 -32.43 -0.57
N THR A 32 9.29 -32.02 -1.83
CA THR A 32 9.48 -32.95 -2.95
C THR A 32 10.86 -33.59 -2.90
N GLY A 33 11.92 -32.82 -2.64
CA GLY A 33 13.30 -33.31 -2.52
C GLY A 33 13.51 -34.20 -1.30
N ALA A 34 12.83 -33.93 -0.19
CA ALA A 34 12.86 -34.73 1.02
C ALA A 34 11.91 -35.96 0.97
N LEU A 35 11.25 -36.21 -0.16
CA LEU A 35 10.27 -37.29 -0.35
C LEU A 35 9.14 -37.30 0.70
N ILE A 36 8.78 -36.11 1.20
CA ILE A 36 7.70 -35.95 2.19
C ILE A 36 6.36 -36.16 1.47
N LYS A 37 5.62 -37.19 1.91
CA LYS A 37 4.29 -37.48 1.36
C LYS A 37 3.36 -36.30 1.68
N LYS A 38 2.48 -35.94 0.74
CA LYS A 38 1.50 -34.84 0.93
C LYS A 38 0.70 -34.92 2.23
N ARG A 39 0.44 -36.15 2.70
CA ARG A 39 -0.31 -36.43 3.94
C ARG A 39 0.47 -36.12 5.22
N GLN A 40 1.79 -35.95 5.14
CA GLN A 40 2.70 -35.67 6.26
C GLN A 40 3.19 -34.22 6.24
N ILE A 41 2.79 -33.40 5.27
CA ILE A 41 3.23 -32.00 5.20
C ILE A 41 2.85 -31.23 6.47
N GLU A 42 1.69 -31.53 7.07
CA GLU A 42 1.26 -30.91 8.33
C GLU A 42 2.13 -31.31 9.53
N ASP A 43 2.68 -32.53 9.53
CA ASP A 43 3.60 -33.01 10.57
C ASP A 43 5.01 -32.37 10.43
N TYR A 44 5.37 -31.94 9.22
CA TYR A 44 6.63 -31.28 8.91
C TYR A 44 6.46 -29.76 8.78
N PHE A 45 6.10 -29.10 9.89
CA PHE A 45 6.05 -27.64 9.95
C PHE A 45 7.47 -27.04 9.95
N ILE A 46 7.87 -26.43 8.83
CA ILE A 46 9.15 -25.72 8.70
C ILE A 46 8.92 -24.23 8.94
N PRO A 47 9.41 -23.64 10.06
CA PRO A 47 9.25 -22.22 10.31
C PRO A 47 10.10 -21.40 9.33
N ILE A 48 9.50 -20.36 8.74
CA ILE A 48 10.18 -19.45 7.80
C ILE A 48 10.43 -18.12 8.49
N GLY A 49 11.70 -17.73 8.57
CA GLY A 49 12.13 -16.39 9.00
C GLY A 49 12.58 -15.55 7.80
N LEU A 50 12.26 -14.26 7.81
CA LEU A 50 12.89 -13.29 6.91
C LEU A 50 14.15 -12.74 7.57
N VAL A 51 15.22 -12.59 6.79
CA VAL A 51 16.50 -12.09 7.28
C VAL A 51 17.03 -11.05 6.31
N GLU A 52 17.46 -9.90 6.84
CA GLU A 52 18.09 -8.83 6.07
C GLU A 52 19.50 -8.54 6.61
N ASN A 53 20.50 -9.06 5.90
CA ASN A 53 21.90 -8.95 6.31
C ASN A 53 22.59 -7.66 5.82
N SER A 54 21.90 -6.81 5.05
CA SER A 54 22.47 -5.55 4.57
C SER A 54 22.84 -4.61 5.73
N GLY A 55 24.00 -3.96 5.63
CA GLY A 55 24.38 -2.87 6.53
C GLY A 55 23.51 -1.62 6.37
N ARG A 56 22.71 -1.55 5.28
CA ARG A 56 21.73 -0.51 5.00
C ARG A 56 20.31 -0.89 5.45
N CYS A 57 20.16 -1.95 6.25
CA CYS A 57 18.86 -2.37 6.76
C CYS A 57 18.27 -1.24 7.60
N ASN A 58 16.97 -1.01 7.43
CA ASN A 58 16.25 -0.01 8.20
C ASN A 58 16.24 -0.42 9.69
N LYS A 59 16.30 0.56 10.58
CA LYS A 59 16.32 0.34 12.02
C LYS A 59 15.15 1.05 12.69
N ASN A 60 14.67 0.51 13.80
CA ASN A 60 13.71 1.21 14.67
C ASN A 60 14.41 2.22 15.58
N GLU A 61 13.63 2.93 16.40
CA GLU A 61 14.13 3.86 17.43
C GLU A 61 15.02 3.19 18.48
N SER A 62 14.92 1.87 18.62
CA SER A 62 15.76 1.03 19.50
C SER A 62 17.03 0.50 18.81
N ASP A 63 17.37 0.99 17.61
CA ASP A 63 18.50 0.56 16.76
C ASP A 63 18.46 -0.92 16.31
N GLU A 64 17.31 -1.59 16.41
CA GLU A 64 17.12 -2.96 15.94
C GLU A 64 16.74 -2.98 14.46
N LYS A 65 17.25 -3.97 13.71
CA LYS A 65 16.92 -4.17 12.29
C LYS A 65 15.43 -4.47 12.13
N VAL A 66 14.72 -3.60 11.42
CA VAL A 66 13.31 -3.81 11.09
C VAL A 66 13.18 -4.40 9.71
N LEU A 67 12.64 -5.62 9.66
CA LEU A 67 12.15 -6.18 8.42
C LEU A 67 10.94 -5.37 7.95
N PRO A 68 10.70 -5.31 6.64
CA PRO A 68 9.50 -4.72 6.05
C PRO A 68 8.23 -5.55 6.32
N ASN A 69 7.91 -5.72 7.59
CA ASN A 69 6.55 -5.82 8.05
C ASN A 69 5.97 -4.40 8.19
N ARG A 70 4.64 -4.27 8.29
CA ARG A 70 3.87 -3.00 8.20
C ARG A 70 4.49 -1.73 8.79
N LYS A 71 5.42 -1.80 9.75
CA LYS A 71 6.22 -0.67 10.22
C LYS A 71 7.00 0.10 9.14
N LEU A 72 7.34 -0.49 7.98
CA LEU A 72 8.08 0.23 6.93
C LEU A 72 7.20 1.15 6.06
N ILE A 73 5.88 0.95 6.02
CA ILE A 73 4.94 1.86 5.30
C ILE A 73 4.55 3.07 6.16
N ASP A 74 4.60 2.92 7.48
CA ASP A 74 4.56 4.04 8.43
C ASP A 74 5.99 4.50 8.72
N GLY A 75 6.66 5.04 7.71
CA GLY A 75 7.98 5.64 7.91
C GLY A 75 7.92 6.66 9.06
N SER A 76 8.92 6.59 9.95
CA SER A 76 9.20 7.47 11.11
C SER A 76 9.23 9.00 10.80
N GLY A 77 8.92 9.39 9.56
CA GLY A 77 8.84 10.78 9.12
C GLY A 77 7.69 11.05 8.15
N SER A 78 6.52 10.41 8.30
CA SER A 78 5.35 10.82 7.53
C SER A 78 4.83 12.16 8.06
N ASN A 79 5.30 13.25 7.45
CA ASN A 79 4.84 14.62 7.63
C ASN A 79 3.34 14.74 7.31
N VAL A 80 2.51 14.48 8.32
CA VAL A 80 1.03 14.62 8.34
C VAL A 80 0.53 15.92 7.70
N ARG A 81 1.33 16.99 7.77
CA ARG A 81 1.07 18.31 7.16
C ARG A 81 0.92 18.25 5.64
N GLY A 82 1.73 17.46 4.93
CA GLY A 82 1.62 17.31 3.48
C GLY A 82 0.36 16.56 3.07
N LYS A 83 0.02 15.50 3.81
CA LYS A 83 -1.19 14.69 3.58
C LYS A 83 -2.49 15.45 3.81
N LEU A 84 -2.49 16.45 4.69
CA LEU A 84 -3.67 17.29 4.95
C LEU A 84 -3.88 18.40 3.89
N LEU A 85 -2.80 18.91 3.30
CA LEU A 85 -2.87 20.04 2.36
C LEU A 85 -3.15 19.62 0.92
N ILE A 86 -2.73 18.43 0.50
CA ILE A 86 -2.91 17.93 -0.89
C ILE A 86 -4.40 17.93 -1.31
N PRO A 87 -5.37 17.43 -0.51
CA PRO A 87 -6.78 17.47 -0.89
C PRO A 87 -7.34 18.89 -1.07
N ASN A 88 -6.88 19.84 -0.24
CA ASN A 88 -7.34 21.23 -0.27
C ASN A 88 -6.84 21.99 -1.51
N VAL A 89 -5.58 21.77 -1.91
CA VAL A 89 -5.01 22.40 -3.11
C VAL A 89 -5.74 21.94 -4.38
N ILE A 90 -6.04 20.64 -4.48
CA ILE A 90 -6.81 20.10 -5.62
C ILE A 90 -8.22 20.69 -5.67
N GLY A 91 -8.88 20.82 -4.52
CA GLY A 91 -10.22 21.42 -4.43
C GLY A 91 -10.27 22.88 -4.90
N VAL A 92 -9.29 23.70 -4.49
CA VAL A 92 -9.18 25.10 -4.93
C VAL A 92 -8.90 25.18 -6.42
N GLN A 93 -8.00 24.34 -6.93
CA GLN A 93 -7.64 24.34 -8.35
C GLN A 93 -8.82 23.92 -9.24
N TRP A 94 -9.64 22.96 -8.79
CA TRP A 94 -10.89 22.57 -9.45
C TRP A 94 -11.91 23.71 -9.49
N LEU A 95 -12.09 24.45 -8.39
CA LEU A 95 -13.02 25.58 -8.31
C LEU A 95 -12.65 26.70 -9.30
N ILE A 96 -11.35 27.01 -9.41
CA ILE A 96 -10.84 28.02 -10.36
C ILE A 96 -11.14 27.60 -11.81
N VAL A 97 -10.90 26.34 -12.15
CA VAL A 97 -11.20 25.81 -13.50
C VAL A 97 -12.70 25.90 -13.80
N GLU A 98 -13.56 25.65 -12.82
CA GLU A 98 -15.01 25.72 -12.98
C GLU A 98 -15.52 27.15 -13.21
N LEU A 99 -14.94 28.14 -12.53
CA LEU A 99 -15.27 29.56 -12.75
C LEU A 99 -14.87 30.03 -14.16
N ILE A 100 -13.70 29.61 -14.65
CA ILE A 100 -13.21 29.96 -16.00
C ILE A 100 -14.10 29.32 -17.09
N LYS A 101 -14.51 28.07 -16.93
CA LYS A 101 -15.43 27.42 -17.89
C LYS A 101 -16.78 28.14 -17.97
N ARG A 102 -17.31 28.55 -16.82
CA ARG A 102 -18.59 29.26 -16.74
C ARG A 102 -18.55 30.63 -17.42
N SER A 103 -17.46 31.39 -17.26
CA SER A 103 -17.31 32.68 -17.94
C SER A 103 -17.22 32.52 -19.45
N VAL A 104 -16.47 31.52 -19.94
CA VAL A 104 -16.36 31.24 -21.38
C VAL A 104 -17.71 30.85 -22.00
N ILE A 105 -18.50 30.01 -21.33
CA ILE A 105 -19.83 29.60 -21.82
C ILE A 105 -20.80 30.79 -21.84
N ALA A 106 -20.77 31.65 -20.82
CA ALA A 106 -21.60 32.85 -20.76
C ALA A 106 -21.29 33.85 -21.88
N ASP A 107 -20.00 34.00 -22.21
CA ASP A 107 -19.56 34.87 -23.31
C ASP A 107 -20.01 34.34 -24.68
N ILE A 108 -19.90 33.03 -24.91
CA ILE A 108 -20.41 32.39 -26.14
C ILE A 108 -21.94 32.59 -26.28
N ALA A 109 -22.69 32.42 -25.19
CA ALA A 109 -24.15 32.60 -25.18
C ALA A 109 -24.61 34.06 -25.32
N LYS A 110 -23.70 35.03 -25.10
CA LYS A 110 -23.96 36.47 -25.28
C LYS A 110 -23.52 36.96 -26.66
N GLY A 111 -22.39 36.47 -27.18
CA GLY A 111 -21.90 36.76 -28.53
C GLY A 111 -22.77 36.21 -29.65
N GLY A 112 -23.55 35.15 -29.39
CA GLY A 112 -24.53 34.60 -30.33
C GLY A 112 -25.85 35.38 -30.43
N ARG A 113 -26.06 36.45 -29.65
CA ARG A 113 -27.28 37.30 -29.67
C ARG A 113 -27.07 38.65 -30.36
N SER A 114 -25.90 38.88 -30.96
CA SER A 114 -25.54 40.11 -31.68
C SER A 114 -25.54 39.97 -33.21
N LEU A 115 -26.32 39.01 -33.74
CA LEU A 115 -26.72 38.92 -35.16
C LEU A 115 -28.22 38.69 -35.25
#